data_AF-A0A7J6QVU9-F1
#
_entry.id   AF-A0A7J6QVU9-F1
#
_cell.length_a   1.000
_cell.length_b   1.000
_cell.length_c   1.000
_cell.angle_alpha   90.00
_cell.angle_beta   90.00
_cell.angle_gamma   90.00
#
_symmetry.space_group_name_H-M   'P 1'
#
loop_
_entity.id
_entity.type
_entity.pdbx_description
1 polymer ?
#
loop_
_entity_poly.entity_id
_entity_poly.type
_entity_poly.pdbx_seq_one_letter_code
_entity_poly.pdbx_strand_id
1 'polypeptide(L)'
;MKILWVDCASYFRSREFRESTWNKMSTTVRLLPRHAPWTGSHERHHRTMLNYLRMVTRNSAGRVKLLSSVDRETLYDRVALTHNSMPLGGYIVSGPELRYMCPDLLAYGHVRAIGASAAIKLEVPHLPYKVCKQSRQVYISEVWSRIKKANLDVRPRLRAAYDDLDPGRTVLVFVPTARKFAQPFVIAHVVRRVNQRVEVVHSTGARTMEHCYNVVPFSRHPKDYVPLAQGPSLIDMPLDVWVVDPSGHGDWYRGVVVDQSGTWEVLVRWENGDPEEWLDLNTEAWRPSYADGDDSPQHYNLTLHHGRGVHEITAFYPGELR
;
A
#
# COMPACT_ATOMS: atom_id res chain seq x y z
N MET A 1 -11.18 -16.22 24.30
CA MET A 1 -12.07 -15.32 23.51
C MET A 1 -12.15 -15.83 22.09
N LYS A 2 -13.35 -16.11 21.56
CA LYS A 2 -13.55 -16.60 20.18
C LYS A 2 -13.73 -15.41 19.24
N ILE A 3 -13.13 -15.45 18.05
CA ILE A 3 -13.18 -14.36 17.07
C ILE A 3 -13.69 -14.91 15.75
N LEU A 4 -14.69 -14.24 15.18
CA LEU A 4 -15.22 -14.49 13.84
C LEU A 4 -14.76 -13.37 12.91
N TRP A 5 -13.94 -13.70 11.92
CA TRP A 5 -13.50 -12.78 10.88
C TRP A 5 -14.44 -12.87 9.68
N VAL A 6 -14.99 -11.73 9.25
CA VAL A 6 -15.96 -11.65 8.14
C VAL A 6 -15.67 -10.44 7.28
N ASP A 7 -16.17 -10.43 6.04
CA ASP A 7 -16.07 -9.27 5.17
C ASP A 7 -16.95 -8.09 5.67
N CYS A 8 -16.96 -7.00 4.91
CA CYS A 8 -17.74 -5.81 5.22
C CYS A 8 -19.18 -5.85 4.66
N ALA A 9 -19.77 -7.02 4.42
CA ALA A 9 -21.17 -7.10 3.99
C ALA A 9 -22.11 -6.44 5.02
N SER A 10 -23.21 -5.84 4.54
CA SER A 10 -24.13 -5.06 5.38
C SER A 10 -24.68 -5.85 6.57
N TYR A 11 -25.04 -7.12 6.35
CA TYR A 11 -25.60 -7.99 7.38
C TYR A 11 -24.57 -8.37 8.47
N PHE A 12 -23.30 -8.58 8.13
CA PHE A 12 -22.24 -8.84 9.14
C PHE A 12 -21.86 -7.59 9.95
N ARG A 13 -22.12 -6.40 9.40
CA ARG A 13 -21.88 -5.11 10.07
C ARG A 13 -23.02 -4.72 11.01
N SER A 14 -24.19 -5.32 10.85
CA SER A 14 -25.37 -4.95 11.62
C SER A 14 -25.18 -5.21 13.11
N ARG A 15 -25.82 -4.39 13.93
CA ARG A 15 -25.77 -4.51 15.39
C ARG A 15 -26.38 -5.83 15.83
N GLU A 16 -27.51 -6.19 15.21
CA GLU A 16 -28.27 -7.40 15.49
C GLU A 16 -27.42 -8.66 15.28
N PHE A 17 -26.68 -8.74 14.16
CA PHE A 17 -25.80 -9.88 13.92
C PHE A 17 -24.69 -9.99 14.97
N ARG A 18 -24.08 -8.85 15.34
CA ARG A 18 -22.97 -8.80 16.29
C ARG A 18 -23.41 -9.15 17.71
N GLU A 19 -24.51 -8.58 18.17
CA GLU A 19 -25.08 -8.86 19.49
C GLU A 19 -25.58 -10.29 19.57
N SER A 20 -26.29 -10.78 18.56
CA SER A 20 -26.74 -12.18 18.50
C SER A 20 -25.56 -13.16 18.54
N THR A 21 -24.49 -12.88 17.78
CA THR A 21 -23.27 -13.70 17.76
C THR A 21 -22.56 -13.71 19.12
N TRP A 22 -22.50 -12.55 19.80
CA TRP A 22 -21.95 -12.46 21.15
C TRP A 22 -22.80 -13.22 22.16
N ASN A 23 -24.11 -12.98 22.18
CA ASN A 23 -25.02 -13.56 23.17
C ASN A 23 -25.16 -15.07 23.00
N LYS A 24 -25.23 -15.58 21.76
CA LYS A 24 -25.44 -17.01 21.50
C LYS A 24 -24.15 -17.82 21.50
N MET A 25 -23.02 -17.23 21.12
CA MET A 25 -21.78 -17.98 20.88
C MET A 25 -20.55 -17.45 21.62
N SER A 26 -20.70 -16.39 22.42
CA SER A 26 -19.61 -15.69 23.12
C SER A 26 -18.44 -15.36 22.18
N THR A 27 -18.78 -14.95 20.94
CA THR A 27 -17.85 -14.75 19.84
C THR A 27 -17.87 -13.30 19.40
N THR A 28 -16.70 -12.69 19.24
CA THR A 28 -16.57 -11.31 18.78
C THR A 28 -16.42 -11.29 17.26
N VAL A 29 -17.27 -10.50 16.59
CA VAL A 29 -17.18 -10.30 15.13
C VAL A 29 -16.14 -9.23 14.84
N ARG A 30 -15.19 -9.54 13.95
CA ARG A 30 -14.16 -8.62 13.45
C ARG A 30 -14.28 -8.53 11.93
N LEU A 31 -14.35 -7.30 11.42
CA LEU A 31 -14.41 -7.08 9.98
C LEU A 31 -13.00 -7.15 9.37
N LEU A 32 -12.91 -7.77 8.21
CA LEU A 32 -11.78 -7.69 7.31
C LEU A 32 -11.72 -6.31 6.64
N PRO A 33 -10.54 -5.88 6.15
CA PRO A 33 -10.42 -4.64 5.39
C PRO A 33 -11.37 -4.62 4.20
N ARG A 34 -11.83 -3.42 3.84
CA ARG A 34 -12.79 -3.24 2.74
C ARG A 34 -12.16 -3.69 1.43
N HIS A 35 -12.97 -4.33 0.58
CA HIS A 35 -12.59 -4.72 -0.78
C HIS A 35 -11.28 -5.51 -0.86
N ALA A 36 -10.97 -6.31 0.16
CA ALA A 36 -9.72 -7.06 0.26
C ALA A 36 -9.98 -8.57 0.44
N PRO A 37 -10.57 -9.25 -0.56
CA PRO A 37 -10.98 -10.66 -0.46
C PRO A 37 -9.81 -11.62 -0.14
N TRP A 38 -8.58 -11.27 -0.52
CA TRP A 38 -7.36 -12.02 -0.22
C TRP A 38 -6.98 -12.02 1.28
N THR A 39 -7.54 -11.11 2.08
CA THR A 39 -7.24 -11.04 3.52
C THR A 39 -7.88 -12.17 4.31
N GLY A 40 -8.95 -12.75 3.78
CA GLY A 40 -9.55 -13.98 4.30
C GLY A 40 -8.97 -15.20 3.58
N SER A 41 -8.82 -16.31 4.30
CA SER A 41 -8.53 -17.60 3.65
C SER A 41 -9.76 -18.19 2.95
N HIS A 42 -10.96 -17.67 3.21
CA HIS A 42 -12.25 -18.22 2.78
C HIS A 42 -12.40 -18.33 1.25
N GLU A 43 -11.88 -17.38 0.47
CA GLU A 43 -12.04 -17.41 -0.99
C GLU A 43 -11.31 -18.59 -1.66
N ARG A 44 -10.17 -18.99 -1.10
CA ARG A 44 -9.46 -20.18 -1.57
C ARG A 44 -10.29 -21.45 -1.27
N HIS A 45 -10.97 -21.48 -0.13
CA HIS A 45 -11.89 -22.57 0.22
C HIS A 45 -13.09 -22.62 -0.72
N HIS A 46 -13.71 -21.46 -1.03
CA HIS A 46 -14.81 -21.37 -1.99
C HIS A 46 -14.43 -21.97 -3.35
N ARG A 47 -13.27 -21.58 -3.89
CA ARG A 47 -12.78 -22.11 -5.17
C ARG A 47 -12.64 -23.63 -5.15
N THR A 48 -12.02 -24.18 -4.10
CA THR A 48 -11.83 -25.63 -3.98
C THR A 48 -13.17 -26.37 -3.87
N MET A 49 -14.07 -25.91 -3.00
CA MET A 49 -15.40 -26.51 -2.85
C MET A 49 -16.23 -26.43 -4.14
N LEU A 50 -16.18 -25.31 -4.86
CA LEU A 50 -16.86 -25.15 -6.15
C LEU A 50 -16.30 -26.09 -7.21
N ASN A 51 -14.99 -26.34 -7.23
CA ASN A 51 -14.39 -27.32 -8.14
C ASN A 51 -14.89 -28.74 -7.84
N TYR A 52 -14.96 -29.13 -6.56
CA TYR A 52 -15.55 -30.41 -6.17
C TYR A 52 -17.02 -30.51 -6.55
N LEU A 53 -17.79 -29.46 -6.28
CA LEU A 53 -19.20 -29.42 -6.64
C LEU A 53 -19.39 -29.61 -8.16
N ARG A 54 -18.59 -28.93 -8.98
CA ARG A 54 -18.59 -29.08 -10.46
C ARG A 54 -18.26 -30.51 -10.88
N MET A 55 -17.29 -31.16 -10.24
CA MET A 55 -16.95 -32.55 -10.53
C MET A 55 -18.08 -33.51 -10.18
N VAL A 56 -18.66 -33.40 -8.98
CA VAL A 56 -19.74 -34.30 -8.52
C VAL A 56 -21.02 -34.11 -9.36
N THR A 57 -21.27 -32.88 -9.82
CA THR A 57 -22.45 -32.54 -10.63
C THR A 57 -22.19 -32.59 -12.14
N ARG A 58 -21.04 -33.11 -12.58
CA ARG A 58 -20.68 -33.19 -14.00
C ARG A 58 -21.73 -33.95 -14.82
N ASN A 59 -22.23 -35.06 -14.27
CA ASN A 59 -23.24 -35.90 -14.91
C ASN A 59 -24.62 -35.24 -14.98
N SER A 60 -24.87 -34.22 -14.15
CA SER A 60 -26.10 -33.42 -14.15
C SER A 60 -25.91 -32.04 -14.79
N ALA A 61 -24.83 -31.83 -15.55
CA ALA A 61 -24.47 -30.56 -16.17
C ALA A 61 -24.49 -29.37 -15.20
N GLY A 62 -24.16 -29.60 -13.92
CA GLY A 62 -24.17 -28.57 -12.88
C GLY A 62 -25.56 -28.07 -12.46
N ARG A 63 -26.64 -28.78 -12.83
CA ARG A 63 -28.03 -28.36 -12.55
C ARG A 63 -28.45 -28.67 -11.11
N VAL A 64 -27.72 -28.15 -10.12
CA VAL A 64 -28.00 -28.30 -8.68
C VAL A 64 -29.40 -27.83 -8.30
N LYS A 65 -29.97 -26.87 -9.05
CA LYS A 65 -31.32 -26.34 -8.83
C LYS A 65 -32.42 -27.37 -9.08
N LEU A 66 -32.16 -28.41 -9.89
CA LEU A 66 -33.11 -29.48 -10.18
C LEU A 66 -33.15 -30.56 -9.09
N LEU A 67 -32.18 -30.56 -8.19
CA LEU A 67 -32.17 -31.47 -7.04
C LEU A 67 -33.23 -31.04 -6.02
N SER A 68 -33.83 -32.02 -5.35
CA SER A 68 -34.67 -31.79 -4.18
C SER A 68 -33.88 -31.07 -3.09
N SER A 69 -34.58 -30.47 -2.12
CA SER A 69 -33.92 -29.82 -0.97
C SER A 69 -33.00 -30.78 -0.22
N VAL A 70 -33.46 -32.02 0.00
CA VAL A 70 -32.72 -33.07 0.71
C VAL A 70 -31.49 -33.52 -0.09
N ASP A 71 -31.63 -33.74 -1.40
CA ASP A 71 -30.51 -34.13 -2.25
C ASP A 71 -29.46 -33.02 -2.35
N ARG A 72 -29.91 -31.77 -2.32
CA ARG A 72 -29.03 -30.60 -2.34
C ARG A 72 -28.24 -30.47 -1.04
N GLU A 73 -28.88 -30.66 0.10
CA GLU A 73 -28.22 -30.67 1.41
C GLU A 73 -27.21 -31.82 1.49
N THR A 74 -27.61 -33.03 1.09
CA THR A 74 -26.73 -34.20 1.01
C THR A 74 -25.51 -33.96 0.12
N LEU A 75 -25.70 -33.29 -1.02
CA LEU A 75 -24.61 -32.89 -1.91
C LEU A 75 -23.66 -31.90 -1.24
N TYR A 76 -24.19 -30.90 -0.53
CA TYR A 76 -23.37 -29.92 0.20
C TYR A 76 -22.59 -30.56 1.34
N ASP A 77 -23.21 -31.45 2.11
CA ASP A 77 -22.54 -32.23 3.15
C ASP A 77 -21.44 -33.09 2.57
N ARG A 78 -21.68 -33.74 1.44
CA ARG A 78 -20.66 -34.54 0.75
C ARG A 78 -19.47 -33.70 0.29
N VAL A 79 -19.72 -32.53 -0.29
CA VAL A 79 -18.65 -31.60 -0.70
C VAL A 79 -17.88 -31.09 0.51
N ALA A 80 -18.58 -30.71 1.59
CA ALA A 80 -17.95 -30.22 2.82
C ALA A 80 -17.12 -31.32 3.50
N LEU A 81 -17.64 -32.54 3.61
CA LEU A 81 -16.93 -33.68 4.19
C LEU A 81 -15.67 -33.99 3.39
N THR A 82 -15.80 -34.12 2.06
CA THR A 82 -14.67 -34.40 1.18
C THR A 82 -13.59 -33.33 1.32
N HIS A 83 -13.98 -32.05 1.31
CA HIS A 83 -13.03 -30.95 1.49
C HIS A 83 -12.31 -30.99 2.84
N ASN A 84 -13.00 -31.40 3.92
CA ASN A 84 -12.42 -31.46 5.25
C ASN A 84 -11.63 -32.75 5.53
N SER A 85 -11.82 -33.82 4.75
CA SER A 85 -11.04 -35.05 4.84
C SER A 85 -9.83 -35.08 3.89
N MET A 86 -9.74 -34.15 2.94
CA MET A 86 -8.61 -34.03 2.03
C MET A 86 -7.28 -33.76 2.78
N PRO A 87 -6.20 -34.44 2.41
CA PRO A 87 -4.91 -34.27 3.07
C PRO A 87 -4.28 -32.91 2.71
N LEU A 88 -3.81 -32.21 3.73
CA LEU A 88 -3.04 -30.96 3.63
C LEU A 88 -1.56 -31.22 3.28
N GLY A 89 -1.12 -32.47 3.43
CA GLY A 89 0.25 -32.94 3.21
C GLY A 89 0.55 -34.18 4.06
N GLY A 90 1.61 -34.91 3.70
CA GLY A 90 2.16 -35.99 4.50
C GLY A 90 3.24 -35.46 5.44
N TYR A 91 3.18 -35.84 6.72
CA TYR A 91 4.12 -35.39 7.75
C TYR A 91 4.57 -36.58 8.60
N ILE A 92 5.85 -36.61 8.94
CA ILE A 92 6.39 -37.56 9.92
C ILE A 92 6.24 -36.90 11.28
N VAL A 93 5.37 -37.45 12.12
CA VAL A 93 4.94 -36.76 13.34
C VAL A 93 5.25 -37.52 14.63
N SER A 94 5.42 -38.83 14.53
CA SER A 94 5.90 -39.68 15.61
C SER A 94 6.42 -40.99 15.01
N GLY A 95 7.72 -41.28 15.18
CA GLY A 95 8.37 -42.44 14.55
C GLY A 95 8.66 -42.23 13.06
N PRO A 96 9.00 -43.29 12.30
CA PRO A 96 9.36 -43.20 10.87
C PRO A 96 8.14 -43.12 9.93
N GLU A 97 6.93 -43.19 10.46
CA GLU A 97 5.71 -43.32 9.66
C GLU A 97 5.23 -41.97 9.11
N LEU A 98 5.04 -41.89 7.79
CA LEU A 98 4.44 -40.75 7.12
C LEU A 98 2.92 -40.73 7.37
N ARG A 99 2.41 -39.62 7.88
CA ARG A 99 0.99 -39.45 8.22
C ARG A 99 0.38 -38.26 7.50
N TYR A 100 -0.72 -38.50 6.81
CA TYR A 100 -1.46 -37.47 6.10
C TYR A 100 -2.39 -36.72 7.06
N MET A 101 -2.14 -35.42 7.25
CA MET A 101 -3.00 -34.58 8.09
C MET A 101 -4.12 -33.97 7.25
N CYS A 102 -5.33 -33.91 7.78
CA CYS A 102 -6.47 -33.23 7.16
C CYS A 102 -7.18 -32.29 8.16
N PRO A 103 -8.01 -31.34 7.69
CA PRO A 103 -8.75 -30.43 8.57
C PRO A 103 -9.58 -31.15 9.65
N ASP A 104 -10.24 -32.26 9.32
CA ASP A 104 -11.03 -33.04 10.28
C ASP A 104 -10.17 -33.61 11.42
N LEU A 105 -8.99 -34.15 11.11
CA LEU A 105 -8.04 -34.62 12.12
C LEU A 105 -7.54 -33.48 13.02
N LEU A 106 -7.29 -32.30 12.44
CA LEU A 106 -6.86 -31.13 13.21
C LEU A 106 -7.96 -30.58 14.13
N ALA A 107 -9.21 -30.62 13.68
CA ALA A 107 -10.36 -30.10 14.42
C ALA A 107 -10.85 -31.08 15.49
N TYR A 108 -11.07 -32.34 15.12
CA TYR A 108 -11.77 -33.34 15.92
C TYR A 108 -10.90 -34.50 16.40
N GLY A 109 -9.69 -34.66 15.85
CA GLY A 109 -8.80 -35.79 16.15
C GLY A 109 -9.20 -37.11 15.49
N HIS A 110 -10.18 -37.10 14.59
CA HIS A 110 -10.63 -38.24 13.78
C HIS A 110 -11.16 -37.73 12.44
N VAL A 111 -11.36 -38.64 11.48
CA VAL A 111 -11.96 -38.32 10.18
C VAL A 111 -13.44 -38.70 10.21
N ARG A 112 -14.31 -37.83 9.72
CA ARG A 112 -15.73 -38.15 9.56
C ARG A 112 -15.93 -38.84 8.21
N ALA A 113 -16.84 -39.82 8.17
CA ALA A 113 -17.20 -40.51 6.93
C ALA A 113 -18.72 -40.39 6.68
N ILE A 114 -19.13 -40.27 5.42
CA ILE A 114 -20.55 -40.42 5.07
C ILE A 114 -20.81 -41.91 4.85
N GLY A 115 -21.67 -42.49 5.68
CA GLY A 115 -22.14 -43.87 5.48
C GLY A 115 -23.13 -43.97 4.31
N ALA A 116 -23.46 -45.20 3.90
CA ALA A 116 -24.43 -45.48 2.83
C ALA A 116 -25.82 -44.84 3.04
N SER A 117 -26.15 -44.40 4.26
CA SER A 117 -27.45 -43.82 4.64
C SER A 117 -27.47 -42.29 4.66
N ALA A 118 -26.53 -41.59 4.01
CA ALA A 118 -26.34 -40.13 4.03
C ALA A 118 -26.08 -39.50 5.43
N ALA A 119 -26.23 -40.27 6.52
CA ALA A 119 -25.82 -39.88 7.86
C ALA A 119 -24.29 -39.85 7.97
N ILE A 120 -23.76 -38.76 8.51
CA ILE A 120 -22.34 -38.65 8.88
C ILE A 120 -22.09 -39.65 10.02
N LYS A 121 -21.31 -40.69 9.72
CA LYS A 121 -20.83 -41.64 10.71
C LYS A 121 -19.49 -41.16 11.27
N LEU A 122 -19.36 -41.23 12.60
CA LEU A 122 -18.09 -41.06 13.28
C LEU A 122 -17.27 -42.34 13.07
N GLU A 123 -16.20 -42.28 12.28
CA GLU A 123 -15.20 -43.33 12.33
C GLU A 123 -14.33 -43.10 13.58
N VAL A 124 -14.65 -43.82 14.66
CA VAL A 124 -13.85 -43.91 15.89
C VAL A 124 -12.52 -44.58 15.52
N PRO A 125 -11.37 -44.07 16.00
CA PRO A 125 -10.35 -43.59 15.08
C PRO A 125 -9.40 -44.68 14.60
N HIS A 126 -8.92 -44.54 13.36
CA HIS A 126 -7.74 -45.26 12.85
C HIS A 126 -6.45 -44.99 13.67
N LEU A 127 -6.43 -43.96 14.54
CA LEU A 127 -5.28 -43.58 15.35
C LEU A 127 -5.70 -43.24 16.81
N PRO A 128 -4.95 -43.68 17.84
CA PRO A 128 -5.28 -43.36 19.24
C PRO A 128 -5.30 -41.84 19.50
N TYR A 129 -6.25 -41.38 20.32
CA TYR A 129 -6.45 -39.95 20.66
C TYR A 129 -5.16 -39.22 21.06
N LYS A 130 -4.31 -39.87 21.88
CA LYS A 130 -3.01 -39.32 22.31
C LYS A 130 -2.12 -38.97 21.12
N VAL A 131 -2.11 -39.84 20.11
CA VAL A 131 -1.30 -39.66 18.91
C VAL A 131 -1.87 -38.55 18.03
N CYS A 132 -3.19 -38.48 17.84
CA CYS A 132 -3.82 -37.37 17.11
C CYS A 132 -3.55 -36.02 17.78
N LYS A 133 -3.61 -35.96 19.11
CA LYS A 133 -3.31 -34.75 19.88
C LYS A 133 -1.85 -34.32 19.73
N GLN A 134 -0.91 -35.25 19.86
CA GLN A 134 0.52 -35.00 19.62
C GLN A 134 0.75 -34.54 18.19
N SER A 135 0.08 -35.19 17.24
CA SER A 135 0.21 -34.88 15.84
C SER A 135 -0.26 -33.49 15.45
N ARG A 136 -1.42 -33.10 15.97
CA ARG A 136 -1.93 -31.74 15.87
C ARG A 136 -0.95 -30.74 16.46
N GLN A 137 -0.38 -31.03 17.63
CA GLN A 137 0.56 -30.12 18.29
C GLN A 137 1.80 -29.87 17.42
N VAL A 138 2.43 -30.93 16.92
CA VAL A 138 3.61 -30.83 16.04
C VAL A 138 3.27 -30.10 14.74
N TYR A 139 2.13 -30.42 14.12
CA TYR A 139 1.70 -29.71 12.92
C TYR A 139 1.56 -28.20 13.17
N ILE A 140 0.92 -27.79 14.26
CA ILE A 140 0.71 -26.38 14.57
C ILE A 140 2.03 -25.68 14.96
N SER A 141 2.90 -26.33 15.74
CA SER A 141 4.15 -25.73 16.21
C SER A 141 5.23 -25.65 15.14
N GLU A 142 5.35 -26.67 14.29
CA GLU A 142 6.45 -26.79 13.33
C GLU A 142 6.01 -26.50 11.90
N VAL A 143 5.06 -27.26 11.39
CA VAL A 143 4.65 -27.22 9.98
C VAL A 143 3.94 -25.90 9.66
N TRP A 144 2.90 -25.57 10.43
CA TRP A 144 2.13 -24.35 10.23
C TRP A 144 2.97 -23.10 10.45
N SER A 145 3.88 -23.13 11.44
CA SER A 145 4.84 -22.06 11.68
C SER A 145 5.76 -21.85 10.48
N ARG A 146 6.30 -22.92 9.88
CA ARG A 146 7.11 -22.85 8.66
C ARG A 146 6.32 -22.33 7.46
N ILE A 147 5.11 -22.84 7.22
CA ILE A 147 4.22 -22.36 6.14
C ILE A 147 3.92 -20.87 6.34
N LYS A 148 3.64 -20.43 7.56
CA LYS A 148 3.37 -19.03 7.88
C LYS A 148 4.60 -18.16 7.61
N LYS A 149 5.79 -18.59 8.02
CA LYS A 149 7.06 -17.88 7.72
C LYS A 149 7.30 -17.78 6.22
N ALA A 150 7.23 -18.90 5.50
CA ALA A 150 7.38 -18.92 4.06
C ALA A 150 6.38 -17.99 3.35
N ASN A 151 5.11 -17.98 3.76
CA ASN A 151 4.10 -17.07 3.20
C ASN A 151 4.31 -15.60 3.58
N LEU A 152 4.93 -15.30 4.73
CA LEU A 152 5.33 -13.94 5.09
C LEU A 152 6.54 -13.46 4.27
N ASP A 153 7.44 -14.39 3.92
CA ASP A 153 8.64 -14.12 3.12
C ASP A 153 8.32 -13.95 1.62
N VAL A 154 7.16 -14.44 1.17
CA VAL A 154 6.61 -14.13 -0.17
C VAL A 154 6.18 -12.66 -0.20
N ARG A 155 7.14 -11.78 -0.44
CA ARG A 155 6.87 -10.39 -0.82
C ARG A 155 6.41 -10.39 -2.28
N PRO A 156 5.27 -9.77 -2.63
CA PRO A 156 4.99 -9.49 -4.04
C PRO A 156 6.18 -8.69 -4.60
N ARG A 157 6.70 -9.10 -5.77
CA ARG A 157 7.68 -8.30 -6.52
C ARG A 157 7.02 -6.97 -6.87
N LEU A 158 7.29 -5.93 -6.09
CA LEU A 158 6.65 -4.62 -6.20
C LEU A 158 7.48 -3.70 -7.08
N ARG A 159 6.80 -2.98 -7.98
CA ARG A 159 7.35 -1.88 -8.81
C ARG A 159 7.29 -0.52 -8.09
N ALA A 160 6.65 -0.41 -6.93
CA ALA A 160 6.56 0.81 -6.13
C ALA A 160 6.65 0.45 -4.63
N ALA A 161 7.45 1.20 -3.88
CA ALA A 161 7.86 0.86 -2.53
C ALA A 161 6.66 0.80 -1.57
N TYR A 162 6.43 -0.38 -1.00
CA TYR A 162 5.49 -0.60 0.11
C TYR A 162 5.86 0.17 1.39
N ASP A 163 7.03 0.80 1.38
CA ASP A 163 7.60 1.56 2.48
C ASP A 163 7.14 3.03 2.47
N ASP A 164 6.50 3.51 1.40
CA ASP A 164 6.03 4.90 1.27
C ASP A 164 4.63 5.16 1.86
N LEU A 165 4.21 4.41 2.88
CA LEU A 165 2.90 4.55 3.54
C LEU A 165 3.04 5.09 4.97
N ASP A 166 3.90 6.09 5.14
CA ASP A 166 4.09 6.80 6.40
C ASP A 166 2.90 7.70 6.74
N PRO A 167 2.63 7.95 8.04
CA PRO A 167 1.68 8.97 8.49
C PRO A 167 1.90 10.31 7.79
N GLY A 168 0.80 10.92 7.32
CA GLY A 168 0.78 12.19 6.59
C GLY A 168 0.83 12.04 5.07
N ARG A 169 1.27 10.88 4.53
CA ARG A 169 1.36 10.67 3.08
C ARG A 169 0.00 10.77 2.41
N THR A 170 -0.06 11.50 1.30
CA THR A 170 -1.22 11.49 0.39
C THR A 170 -1.22 10.21 -0.43
N VAL A 171 -2.37 9.55 -0.49
CA VAL A 171 -2.54 8.27 -1.15
C VAL A 171 -3.85 8.25 -1.95
N LEU A 172 -3.89 7.42 -3.00
CA LEU A 172 -5.11 7.04 -3.69
C LEU A 172 -5.64 5.74 -3.10
N VAL A 173 -6.90 5.74 -2.67
CA VAL A 173 -7.59 4.58 -2.10
C VAL A 173 -8.58 4.05 -3.12
N PHE A 174 -8.48 2.76 -3.44
CA PHE A 174 -9.42 2.07 -4.31
C PHE A 174 -10.78 1.92 -3.62
N VAL A 175 -11.81 2.54 -4.23
CA VAL A 175 -13.21 2.45 -3.84
C VAL A 175 -13.99 1.95 -5.06
N PRO A 176 -14.35 0.65 -5.11
CA PRO A 176 -15.06 0.12 -6.27
C PRO A 176 -16.45 0.75 -6.37
N THR A 177 -16.68 1.44 -7.49
CA THR A 177 -17.96 2.05 -7.84
C THR A 177 -18.69 1.21 -8.88
N ALA A 178 -19.97 0.94 -8.66
CA ALA A 178 -20.80 0.16 -9.59
C ALA A 178 -21.06 0.89 -10.93
N ARG A 179 -20.67 2.16 -11.06
CA ARG A 179 -20.89 2.98 -12.26
C ARG A 179 -19.68 2.89 -13.20
N LYS A 180 -19.94 2.61 -14.47
CA LYS A 180 -18.94 2.37 -15.54
C LYS A 180 -17.92 3.49 -15.75
N PHE A 181 -18.23 4.73 -15.34
CA PHE A 181 -17.38 5.92 -15.53
C PHE A 181 -16.99 6.61 -14.22
N ALA A 182 -17.34 6.05 -13.06
CA ALA A 182 -16.92 6.65 -11.81
C ALA A 182 -15.43 6.38 -11.58
N GLN A 183 -14.69 7.40 -11.14
CA GLN A 183 -13.28 7.24 -10.76
C GLN A 183 -13.21 6.29 -9.57
N PRO A 184 -12.53 5.14 -9.70
CA PRO A 184 -12.51 4.12 -8.65
C PRO A 184 -11.47 4.41 -7.56
N PHE A 185 -10.80 5.56 -7.62
CA PHE A 185 -9.80 5.97 -6.65
C PHE A 185 -10.18 7.32 -6.05
N VAL A 186 -10.04 7.41 -4.73
CA VAL A 186 -10.32 8.64 -3.97
C VAL A 186 -9.05 9.04 -3.23
N ILE A 187 -8.77 10.34 -3.17
CA ILE A 187 -7.63 10.89 -2.44
C ILE A 187 -7.89 10.80 -0.94
N ALA A 188 -6.90 10.33 -0.19
CA ALA A 188 -6.91 10.26 1.26
C ALA A 188 -5.51 10.52 1.83
N HIS A 189 -5.41 10.73 3.14
CA HIS A 189 -4.14 10.84 3.85
C HIS A 189 -3.96 9.68 4.83
N VAL A 190 -2.74 9.16 4.92
CA VAL A 190 -2.41 8.13 5.91
C VAL A 190 -2.41 8.74 7.31
N VAL A 191 -3.22 8.20 8.21
CA VAL A 191 -3.20 8.54 9.64
C VAL A 191 -2.15 7.71 10.36
N ARG A 192 -2.18 6.40 10.12
CA ARG A 192 -1.21 5.45 10.69
C ARG A 192 -1.16 4.14 9.93
N ARG A 193 -0.03 3.45 10.05
CA ARG A 193 0.18 2.11 9.54
C ARG A 193 0.05 1.08 10.67
N VAL A 194 -0.67 0.00 10.40
CA VAL A 194 -0.82 -1.17 11.27
C VAL A 194 -0.50 -2.43 10.45
N ASN A 195 0.77 -2.83 10.42
CA ASN A 195 1.29 -3.92 9.57
C ASN A 195 1.00 -3.68 8.06
N GLN A 196 0.18 -4.56 7.44
CA GLN A 196 -0.30 -4.47 6.06
C GLN A 196 -1.65 -3.74 5.94
N ARG A 197 -2.01 -2.95 6.95
CA ARG A 197 -3.22 -2.14 6.95
C ARG A 197 -2.84 -0.70 7.20
N VAL A 198 -3.57 0.20 6.56
CA VAL A 198 -3.32 1.63 6.66
C VAL A 198 -4.63 2.33 6.99
N GLU A 199 -4.62 3.09 8.07
CA GLU A 199 -5.76 3.91 8.44
C GLU A 199 -5.63 5.20 7.66
N VAL A 200 -6.66 5.51 6.88
CA VAL A 200 -6.69 6.66 6.00
C VAL A 200 -7.84 7.58 6.39
N VAL A 201 -7.62 8.88 6.26
CA VAL A 201 -8.66 9.90 6.35
C VAL A 201 -8.95 10.42 4.95
N HIS A 202 -10.20 10.25 4.52
CA HIS A 202 -10.67 10.74 3.22
C HIS A 202 -10.87 12.27 3.28
N SER A 203 -10.94 12.92 2.11
CA SER A 203 -11.24 14.36 2.03
C SER A 203 -12.55 14.77 2.71
N THR A 204 -13.49 13.83 2.87
CA THR A 204 -14.75 14.00 3.62
C THR A 204 -14.59 13.98 5.14
N GLY A 205 -13.38 13.74 5.66
CA GLY A 205 -13.11 13.52 7.08
C GLY A 205 -13.42 12.10 7.58
N ALA A 206 -14.03 11.25 6.75
CA ALA A 206 -14.29 9.86 7.11
C ALA A 206 -12.97 9.09 7.28
N ARG A 207 -12.88 8.26 8.33
CA ARG A 207 -11.72 7.39 8.56
C ARG A 207 -12.06 5.95 8.18
N THR A 208 -11.19 5.31 7.40
CA THR A 208 -11.34 3.91 7.04
C THR A 208 -10.04 3.14 7.23
N MET A 209 -10.17 1.83 7.46
CA MET A 209 -9.05 0.91 7.57
C MET A 209 -8.94 0.11 6.29
N GLU A 210 -7.90 0.37 5.51
CA GLU A 210 -7.70 -0.21 4.19
C GLU A 210 -6.51 -1.19 4.18
N HIS A 211 -6.56 -2.17 3.28
CA HIS A 211 -5.38 -2.99 2.98
C HIS A 211 -4.42 -2.19 2.10
N CYS A 212 -3.12 -2.28 2.31
CA CYS A 212 -2.11 -1.58 1.50
C CYS A 212 -2.09 -1.98 0.01
N TYR A 213 -2.81 -3.03 -0.42
CA TYR A 213 -3.00 -3.32 -1.85
C TYR A 213 -4.11 -2.46 -2.49
N ASN A 214 -4.98 -1.88 -1.68
CA ASN A 214 -6.01 -0.94 -2.12
C ASN A 214 -5.53 0.51 -2.06
N VAL A 215 -4.26 0.72 -1.69
CA VAL A 215 -3.69 2.04 -1.46
C VAL A 215 -2.50 2.22 -2.38
N VAL A 216 -2.49 3.31 -3.14
CA VAL A 216 -1.39 3.69 -4.02
C VAL A 216 -0.81 5.00 -3.49
N PRO A 217 0.45 5.02 -3.03
CA PRO A 217 1.08 6.28 -2.65
C PRO A 217 1.27 7.15 -3.88
N PHE A 218 1.06 8.46 -3.73
CA PHE A 218 1.58 9.39 -4.72
C PHE A 218 3.11 9.33 -4.67
N SER A 219 3.75 9.23 -5.83
CA SER A 219 5.21 9.20 -5.98
C SER A 219 5.90 10.51 -5.62
N ARG A 220 5.14 11.52 -5.19
CA ARG A 220 5.62 12.87 -4.85
C ARG A 220 5.09 13.25 -3.48
N HIS A 221 5.91 13.11 -2.45
CA HIS A 221 5.63 13.56 -1.09
C HIS A 221 6.43 14.83 -0.78
N PRO A 222 5.94 15.75 0.08
CA PRO A 222 6.66 16.95 0.49
C PRO A 222 8.09 16.70 1.05
N LYS A 223 8.38 15.48 1.52
CA LYS A 223 9.74 15.07 1.96
C LYS A 223 10.65 14.59 0.83
N ASP A 224 10.10 14.33 -0.35
CA ASP A 224 10.88 14.08 -1.57
C ASP A 224 11.39 15.41 -2.16
N TYR A 225 10.87 16.55 -1.67
CA TYR A 225 11.52 17.85 -1.80
C TYR A 225 12.59 17.93 -0.72
N VAL A 226 13.86 17.90 -1.13
CA VAL A 226 14.90 18.53 -0.32
C VAL A 226 14.45 19.99 -0.19
N PRO A 227 14.34 20.58 1.02
CA PRO A 227 14.19 22.02 1.13
C PRO A 227 15.44 22.63 0.49
N LEU A 228 15.33 23.04 -0.78
CA LEU A 228 16.35 23.81 -1.44
C LEU A 228 16.54 25.04 -0.57
N ALA A 229 17.76 25.27 -0.10
CA ALA A 229 18.08 26.48 0.62
C ALA A 229 17.72 27.65 -0.30
N GLN A 230 16.61 28.32 -0.04
CA GLN A 230 16.26 29.52 -0.80
C GLN A 230 17.26 30.59 -0.41
N GLY A 231 18.04 31.03 -1.40
CA GLY A 231 18.91 32.20 -1.27
C GLY A 231 18.09 33.47 -1.11
N PRO A 232 18.72 34.66 -1.05
CA PRO A 232 17.99 35.90 -1.21
C PRO A 232 17.15 35.85 -2.49
N SER A 233 15.92 36.37 -2.42
CA SER A 233 15.05 36.41 -3.59
C SER A 233 15.68 37.33 -4.64
N LEU A 234 15.85 36.79 -5.85
CA LEU A 234 16.39 37.50 -7.01
C LEU A 234 15.27 37.92 -7.99
N ILE A 235 14.00 37.67 -7.65
CA ILE A 235 12.85 38.03 -8.48
C ILE A 235 12.85 39.54 -8.73
N ASP A 236 12.57 39.93 -9.97
CA ASP A 236 12.63 41.31 -10.48
C ASP A 236 14.05 41.92 -10.56
N MET A 237 15.11 41.14 -10.27
CA MET A 237 16.49 41.61 -10.44
C MET A 237 16.85 41.68 -11.94
N PRO A 238 17.31 42.85 -12.44
CA PRO A 238 17.89 42.94 -13.76
C PRO A 238 19.30 42.33 -13.74
N LEU A 239 19.60 41.52 -14.74
CA LEU A 239 20.89 40.85 -14.87
C LEU A 239 21.38 40.88 -16.33
N ASP A 240 22.69 40.93 -16.47
CA ASP A 240 23.37 40.73 -17.75
C ASP A 240 24.06 39.35 -17.69
N VAL A 241 23.83 38.51 -18.70
CA VAL A 241 24.42 37.17 -18.86
C VAL A 241 25.30 37.14 -20.09
N TRP A 242 26.51 36.60 -19.95
CA TRP A 242 27.42 36.42 -21.06
C TRP A 242 27.10 35.12 -21.80
N VAL A 243 26.58 35.23 -23.02
CA VAL A 243 26.26 34.08 -23.87
C VAL A 243 27.33 33.96 -24.95
N VAL A 244 27.89 32.76 -25.11
CA VAL A 244 28.89 32.46 -26.13
C VAL A 244 28.22 31.76 -27.31
N ASP A 245 28.31 32.36 -28.49
CA ASP A 245 27.84 31.79 -29.73
C ASP A 245 28.63 30.53 -30.11
N PRO A 246 28.08 29.63 -30.95
CA PRO A 246 28.78 28.45 -31.45
C PRO A 246 30.10 28.74 -32.19
N SER A 247 30.30 29.99 -32.63
CA SER A 247 31.51 30.50 -33.27
C SER A 247 32.59 30.97 -32.27
N GLY A 248 32.33 30.88 -30.97
CA GLY A 248 33.24 31.28 -29.90
C GLY A 248 33.27 32.80 -29.61
N HIS A 249 32.43 33.59 -30.26
CA HIS A 249 32.21 34.99 -29.90
C HIS A 249 31.16 35.06 -28.80
N GLY A 250 31.42 35.82 -27.73
CA GLY A 250 30.44 36.04 -26.66
C GLY A 250 29.95 37.48 -26.64
N ASP A 251 28.71 37.66 -26.21
CA ASP A 251 28.09 38.96 -25.98
C ASP A 251 27.23 38.96 -24.70
N TRP A 252 26.97 40.15 -24.16
CA TRP A 252 26.12 40.33 -22.97
C TRP A 252 24.65 40.46 -23.37
N TYR A 253 23.81 39.59 -22.82
CA TYR A 253 22.37 39.61 -22.98
C TYR A 253 21.72 40.07 -21.69
N ARG A 254 20.80 41.04 -21.80
CA ARG A 254 20.09 41.58 -20.65
C ARG A 254 18.74 40.90 -20.47
N GLY A 255 18.43 40.57 -19.23
CA GLY A 255 17.15 40.03 -18.83
C GLY A 255 16.77 40.38 -17.41
N VAL A 256 15.54 40.02 -17.04
CA VAL A 256 15.00 40.21 -15.70
C VAL A 256 14.54 38.86 -15.16
N VAL A 257 14.87 38.57 -13.89
CA VAL A 257 14.40 37.36 -13.21
C VAL A 257 12.90 37.44 -12.96
N VAL A 258 12.16 36.45 -13.42
CA VAL A 258 10.69 36.37 -13.24
C VAL A 258 10.25 35.23 -12.33
N ASP A 259 11.11 34.23 -12.10
CA ASP A 259 10.87 33.13 -11.17
C ASP A 259 12.19 32.58 -10.62
N GLN A 260 12.15 31.85 -9.49
CA GLN A 260 13.33 31.28 -8.83
C GLN A 260 12.97 29.94 -8.16
N SER A 261 13.60 28.85 -8.62
CA SER A 261 13.37 27.47 -8.12
C SER A 261 14.40 27.02 -7.09
N GLY A 262 15.59 27.64 -7.06
CA GLY A 262 16.71 27.29 -6.17
C GLY A 262 17.50 28.50 -5.67
N THR A 263 18.64 28.27 -5.01
CA THR A 263 19.50 29.38 -4.52
C THR A 263 19.98 30.28 -5.66
N TRP A 264 20.29 29.67 -6.81
CA TRP A 264 20.90 30.31 -7.98
C TRP A 264 20.25 29.88 -9.30
N GLU A 265 19.18 29.08 -9.23
CA GLU A 265 18.42 28.64 -10.40
C GLU A 265 17.24 29.62 -10.61
N VAL A 266 17.29 30.39 -11.70
CA VAL A 266 16.39 31.51 -11.98
C VAL A 266 15.79 31.39 -13.38
N LEU A 267 14.54 31.81 -13.54
CA LEU A 267 13.89 31.97 -14.83
C LEU A 267 14.08 33.42 -15.28
N VAL A 268 14.71 33.62 -16.44
CA VAL A 268 15.02 34.95 -16.97
C VAL A 268 14.13 35.24 -18.17
N ARG A 269 13.52 36.42 -18.16
CA ARG A 269 12.87 37.02 -19.33
C ARG A 269 13.83 37.99 -20.00
N TRP A 270 14.17 37.71 -21.26
CA TRP A 270 15.13 38.50 -22.02
C TRP A 270 14.51 39.78 -22.60
N GLU A 271 15.27 40.87 -22.63
CA GLU A 271 14.82 42.16 -23.18
C GLU A 271 14.76 42.16 -24.72
N ASN A 272 15.53 41.29 -25.36
CA ASN A 272 15.58 41.16 -26.82
C ASN A 272 14.33 40.45 -27.41
N GLY A 273 13.43 39.95 -26.55
CA GLY A 273 12.20 39.26 -26.95
C GLY A 273 12.33 37.75 -27.13
N ASP A 274 13.50 37.18 -26.81
CA ASP A 274 13.72 35.73 -26.81
C ASP A 274 12.89 35.03 -25.72
N PRO A 275 12.58 33.73 -25.89
CA PRO A 275 11.78 32.97 -24.94
C PRO A 275 12.43 32.93 -23.55
N GLU A 276 11.59 32.90 -22.51
CA GLU A 276 12.06 32.80 -21.13
C GLU A 276 12.88 31.51 -20.93
N GLU A 277 14.01 31.62 -20.23
CA GLU A 277 14.98 30.56 -20.07
C GLU A 277 15.38 30.35 -18.62
N TRP A 278 15.50 29.08 -18.20
CA TRP A 278 16.02 28.72 -16.88
C TRP A 278 17.54 28.71 -16.91
N LEU A 279 18.17 29.49 -16.02
CA LEU A 279 19.61 29.59 -15.88
C LEU A 279 20.08 29.19 -14.48
N ASP A 280 21.23 28.53 -14.40
CA ASP A 280 21.96 28.32 -13.14
C ASP A 280 23.09 29.35 -13.02
N LEU A 281 22.86 30.36 -12.17
CA LEU A 281 23.80 31.45 -11.94
C LEU A 281 25.13 31.01 -11.29
N ASN A 282 25.28 29.74 -10.87
CA ASN A 282 26.60 29.22 -10.47
C ASN A 282 27.49 28.85 -11.65
N THR A 283 26.88 28.47 -12.78
CA THR A 283 27.60 28.01 -13.97
C THR A 283 27.69 29.09 -15.02
N GLU A 284 26.71 29.99 -15.06
CA GLU A 284 26.70 31.11 -16.00
C GLU A 284 27.61 32.26 -15.56
N ALA A 285 28.21 32.93 -16.53
CA ALA A 285 28.89 34.21 -16.29
C ALA A 285 27.85 35.33 -16.32
N TRP A 286 27.51 35.87 -15.15
CA TRP A 286 26.48 36.89 -15.01
C TRP A 286 26.92 38.02 -14.10
N ARG A 287 26.24 39.16 -14.21
CA ARG A 287 26.33 40.28 -13.28
C ARG A 287 24.96 40.93 -13.08
N PRO A 288 24.66 41.50 -11.91
CA PRO A 288 23.50 42.36 -11.78
C PRO A 288 23.70 43.58 -12.70
N SER A 289 22.66 43.94 -13.45
CA SER A 289 22.74 45.08 -14.35
C SER A 289 22.54 46.37 -13.53
N TYR A 290 23.62 46.86 -12.94
CA TYR A 290 23.64 48.19 -12.33
C TYR A 290 23.97 49.23 -13.42
N ALA A 291 23.29 50.37 -13.39
CA ALA A 291 23.45 51.42 -14.40
C ALA A 291 24.81 52.16 -14.40
N ASP A 292 25.80 51.70 -13.61
CA ASP A 292 27.08 52.39 -13.47
C ASP A 292 28.19 51.63 -14.22
N GLY A 293 28.64 52.27 -15.31
CA GLY A 293 29.52 51.72 -16.34
C GLY A 293 30.90 51.25 -15.87
N ASP A 294 31.07 49.93 -15.84
CA ASP A 294 32.37 49.27 -16.06
C ASP A 294 32.17 47.93 -16.81
N ASP A 295 32.58 47.88 -18.08
CA ASP A 295 32.31 46.81 -19.05
C ASP A 295 33.42 45.74 -19.10
N SER A 296 33.88 45.31 -17.92
CA SER A 296 34.79 44.15 -17.81
C SER A 296 34.08 42.95 -17.16
N PRO A 297 34.27 41.71 -17.67
CA PRO A 297 33.74 40.51 -17.05
C PRO A 297 34.46 40.27 -15.71
N GLN A 298 33.81 40.64 -14.61
CA GLN A 298 34.27 40.28 -13.27
C GLN A 298 33.49 39.06 -12.81
N HIS A 299 34.20 38.00 -12.41
CA HIS A 299 33.61 36.93 -11.62
C HIS A 299 33.21 37.50 -10.26
N TYR A 300 31.91 37.74 -10.05
CA TYR A 300 31.41 38.07 -8.73
C TYR A 300 31.35 36.79 -7.89
N ASN A 301 32.42 36.50 -7.16
CA ASN A 301 32.36 35.57 -6.05
C ASN A 301 31.59 36.23 -4.90
N LEU A 302 30.27 36.01 -4.83
CA LEU A 302 29.48 36.30 -3.65
C LEU A 302 29.97 35.40 -2.50
N THR A 303 30.93 35.92 -1.74
CA THR A 303 31.53 35.23 -0.60
C THR A 303 30.56 35.32 0.57
N LEU A 304 29.80 34.25 0.82
CA LEU A 304 28.95 34.11 2.00
C LEU A 304 29.84 33.86 3.24
N HIS A 305 30.05 34.88 4.07
CA HIS A 305 30.71 34.71 5.36
C HIS A 305 29.70 34.30 6.44
N HIS A 306 29.73 33.03 6.82
CA HIS A 306 29.17 32.57 8.09
C HIS A 306 30.13 32.87 9.24
N GLY A 307 29.76 33.88 10.04
CA GLY A 307 29.95 33.94 11.50
C GLY A 307 31.38 33.89 12.07
N ARG A 308 31.93 35.07 12.39
CA ARG A 308 32.41 35.52 13.72
C ARG A 308 33.51 36.59 13.56
N GLY A 309 33.21 37.82 13.97
CA GLY A 309 34.19 38.90 14.10
C GLY A 309 33.58 40.25 13.78
N VAL A 310 33.44 41.10 14.79
CA VAL A 310 32.87 42.45 14.74
C VAL A 310 33.72 43.35 13.85
N HIS A 311 33.14 43.99 12.83
CA HIS A 311 33.50 45.33 12.35
C HIS A 311 32.28 45.97 11.66
N GLU A 312 32.12 47.28 11.88
CA GLU A 312 30.94 48.09 11.55
C GLU A 312 30.46 47.97 10.10
N ILE A 313 29.13 47.96 9.95
CA ILE A 313 28.44 48.20 8.69
C ILE A 313 28.26 49.72 8.57
N THR A 314 28.83 50.33 7.54
CA THR A 314 28.40 51.66 7.09
C THR A 314 27.62 51.45 5.78
N ALA A 315 26.29 51.55 5.85
CA ALA A 315 25.45 51.69 4.67
C ALA A 315 25.11 53.18 4.54
N PHE A 316 25.63 53.83 3.50
CA PHE A 316 25.13 55.15 3.09
C PHE A 316 23.88 54.93 2.23
N TYR A 317 22.74 55.42 2.71
CA TYR A 317 21.58 55.69 1.86
C TYR A 317 21.81 57.03 1.15
N PRO A 318 21.70 57.12 -0.19
CA PRO A 318 21.59 58.41 -0.85
C PRO A 318 20.16 58.91 -0.63
N GLY A 319 19.95 59.64 0.47
CA GLY A 319 18.64 60.24 0.74
C GLY A 319 18.37 60.67 2.18
N GLU A 320 19.32 61.28 2.89
CA GLU A 320 19.05 62.17 4.03
C GLU A 320 20.32 62.95 4.42
N LEU A 321 20.45 64.18 3.88
CA LEU A 321 21.35 65.22 4.38
C LEU A 321 20.61 66.57 4.33
N ARG A 322 20.16 67.01 5.50
CA ARG A 322 20.40 68.36 5.99
C ARG A 322 20.92 68.26 7.41
#